data_AF-A0A2G6I7W6-F1
#
_entry.id   AF-A0A2G6I7W6-F1
#
_cell.length_a   1.000
_cell.length_b   1.000
_cell.length_c   1.000
_cell.angle_alpha   90.00
_cell.angle_beta   90.00
_cell.angle_gamma   90.00
#
_symmetry.space_group_name_H-M   'P 1'
#
loop_
_entity.id
_entity.type
_entity.pdbx_description
1 polymer ?
#
loop_
_entity_poly.entity_id
_entity_poly.type
_entity_poly.pdbx_seq_one_letter_code
_entity_poly.pdbx_strand_id
1 'polypeptide(L)'
;MDSPADRFSLLVVLPRARFLLGHAFGSPGFSVQNLLAHYGKGIVIGLAMVSFCVLVGVLPGTQAVSLNDQSLAWGMWLAIFGLFFVQGLSEEVAFRGFLLPEISVKSGLLAGLIGSSILFAPFHAGNAGPACPSLGFRPSSRP
;
A
#
# COMPACT_ATOMS: atom_id res chain seq x y z
N MET A 1 4.91 -24.54 6.28
CA MET A 1 4.51 -24.15 7.64
C MET A 1 3.80 -22.83 7.54
N ASP A 2 2.49 -22.95 7.37
CA ASP A 2 1.49 -21.90 7.29
C ASP A 2 1.49 -21.04 8.55
N SER A 3 1.97 -19.81 8.44
CA SER A 3 1.70 -18.81 9.48
C SER A 3 0.40 -18.10 9.11
N PRO A 4 -0.69 -18.21 9.90
CA PRO A 4 -2.01 -17.63 9.61
C PRO A 4 -2.07 -16.09 9.61
N ALA A 5 -0.91 -15.41 9.63
CA ALA A 5 -0.78 -13.96 9.69
C ALA A 5 -1.00 -13.26 8.33
N ASP A 6 -0.84 -13.97 7.22
CA ASP A 6 -0.93 -13.44 5.85
C ASP A 6 -2.38 -13.34 5.34
N ARG A 7 -3.27 -14.23 5.79
CA ARG A 7 -4.71 -14.22 5.49
C ARG A 7 -5.52 -13.25 6.36
N PHE A 8 -4.90 -12.65 7.36
CA PHE A 8 -5.55 -11.80 8.35
C PHE A 8 -5.65 -10.32 7.92
N SER A 9 -4.82 -9.86 6.98
CA SER A 9 -4.76 -8.43 6.61
C SER A 9 -6.06 -7.94 5.93
N LEU A 10 -6.59 -8.67 4.93
CA LEU A 10 -7.77 -8.20 4.18
C LEU A 10 -9.10 -8.34 4.94
N LEU A 11 -9.28 -9.40 5.73
CA LEU A 11 -10.51 -9.65 6.51
C LEU A 11 -10.57 -8.84 7.82
N VAL A 12 -9.43 -8.37 8.35
CA VAL A 12 -9.40 -7.51 9.55
C VAL A 12 -9.48 -6.02 9.20
N VAL A 13 -9.05 -5.59 8.02
CA VAL A 13 -9.05 -4.15 7.66
C VAL A 13 -10.46 -3.57 7.58
N LEU A 14 -11.45 -4.29 7.04
CA LEU A 14 -12.83 -3.79 6.92
C LEU A 14 -13.53 -3.63 8.28
N PRO A 15 -13.46 -4.58 9.24
CA PRO A 15 -13.98 -4.39 10.59
C PRO A 15 -13.14 -3.41 11.44
N ARG A 16 -11.81 -3.38 11.27
CA ARG A 16 -10.90 -2.56 12.09
C ARG A 16 -10.95 -1.07 11.72
N ALA A 17 -11.21 -0.73 10.46
CA ALA A 17 -11.53 0.64 10.06
C ALA A 17 -12.82 1.13 10.74
N ARG A 18 -13.83 0.26 10.88
CA ARG A 18 -15.08 0.57 11.60
C ARG A 18 -14.85 0.71 13.12
N PHE A 19 -13.99 -0.12 13.70
CA PHE A 19 -13.66 -0.11 15.13
C PHE A 19 -12.76 1.08 15.54
N LEU A 20 -11.84 1.51 14.67
CA LEU A 20 -10.95 2.66 14.94
C LEU A 20 -11.66 4.01 14.83
N LEU A 21 -12.71 4.14 14.01
CA LEU A 21 -13.39 5.42 13.75
C LEU A 21 -14.68 5.65 14.55
N GLY A 22 -15.34 4.61 15.09
CA GLY A 22 -16.42 4.78 16.07
C GLY A 22 -17.70 5.52 15.61
N HIS A 23 -17.80 6.00 14.37
CA HIS A 23 -19.00 6.65 13.82
C HIS A 23 -19.19 6.36 12.32
N ALA A 24 -20.40 6.64 11.82
CA ALA A 24 -20.76 6.44 10.42
C ALA A 24 -19.89 7.29 9.49
N PHE A 25 -19.52 6.71 8.36
CA PHE A 25 -18.77 7.33 7.27
C PHE A 25 -19.46 8.62 6.83
N GLY A 26 -18.86 9.78 7.11
CA GLY A 26 -19.16 11.01 6.38
C GLY A 26 -18.94 10.81 4.87
N SER A 27 -19.56 11.64 4.02
CA SER A 27 -19.33 11.59 2.58
C SER A 27 -17.81 11.64 2.28
N PRO A 28 -17.17 10.59 1.72
CA PRO A 28 -15.71 10.54 1.55
C PRO A 28 -15.18 11.49 0.47
N GLY A 29 -15.94 12.51 0.06
CA GLY A 29 -15.53 13.44 -1.00
C GLY A 29 -15.45 12.80 -2.40
N PHE A 30 -16.05 11.63 -2.61
CA PHE A 30 -16.08 10.98 -3.91
C PHE A 30 -16.85 11.84 -4.92
N SER A 31 -16.13 12.38 -5.90
CA SER A 31 -16.70 13.04 -7.07
C SER A 31 -16.38 12.24 -8.31
N VAL A 32 -17.40 11.97 -9.11
CA VAL A 32 -17.26 11.34 -10.43
C VAL A 32 -16.85 12.35 -11.52
N GLN A 33 -16.77 13.63 -11.18
CA GLN A 33 -16.39 14.68 -12.11
C GLN A 33 -14.92 14.53 -12.49
N ASN A 34 -14.62 14.59 -13.79
CA ASN A 34 -13.25 14.49 -14.32
C ASN A 34 -12.50 13.20 -13.93
N LEU A 35 -13.22 12.12 -13.65
CA LEU A 35 -12.65 10.85 -13.19
C LEU A 35 -11.48 10.39 -14.08
N LEU A 36 -11.70 10.36 -15.41
CA LEU A 36 -10.68 9.93 -16.36
C LEU A 36 -9.42 10.82 -16.32
N ALA A 37 -9.59 12.13 -16.17
CA ALA A 37 -8.46 13.06 -16.10
C ALA A 37 -7.67 12.89 -14.79
N HIS A 38 -8.34 12.64 -13.67
CA HIS A 38 -7.70 12.38 -12.38
C HIS A 38 -6.96 11.04 -12.37
N TYR A 39 -7.58 9.98 -12.88
CA TYR A 39 -6.92 8.67 -13.03
C TYR A 39 -5.75 8.73 -14.01
N GLY A 40 -5.89 9.42 -15.14
CA GLY A 40 -4.81 9.61 -16.10
C GLY A 40 -3.60 10.31 -15.48
N LYS A 41 -3.82 11.40 -14.74
CA LYS A 41 -2.75 12.09 -13.98
C LYS A 41 -2.11 11.17 -12.95
N GLY A 42 -2.93 10.41 -12.21
CA GLY A 42 -2.45 9.44 -11.21
C GLY A 42 -1.54 8.38 -11.82
N ILE A 43 -1.91 7.83 -12.99
CA ILE A 43 -1.09 6.85 -13.72
C ILE A 43 0.26 7.46 -14.12
N VAL A 44 0.26 8.66 -14.70
CA VAL A 44 1.49 9.34 -15.12
C VAL A 44 2.43 9.59 -13.94
N ILE A 45 1.89 10.13 -12.84
CA ILE A 45 2.67 10.40 -11.62
C ILE A 45 3.20 9.09 -11.03
N GLY A 46 2.35 8.06 -10.94
CA GLY A 46 2.73 6.75 -10.41
C GLY A 46 3.85 6.11 -11.23
N LEU A 47 3.74 6.11 -12.56
CA LEU A 47 4.77 5.60 -13.46
C LEU A 47 6.09 6.38 -13.30
N ALA A 48 6.02 7.71 -13.18
CA ALA A 48 7.20 8.53 -12.95
C ALA A 48 7.89 8.20 -11.61
N MET A 49 7.11 8.03 -10.53
CA MET A 49 7.66 7.67 -9.22
C MET A 49 8.28 6.27 -9.19
N VAL A 50 7.60 5.27 -9.76
CA VAL A 50 8.14 3.90 -9.86
C VAL A 50 9.44 3.90 -10.68
N SER A 51 9.44 4.60 -11.82
CA SER A 51 10.62 4.72 -12.67
C SER A 51 11.77 5.39 -11.93
N PHE A 52 11.49 6.46 -11.18
CA PHE A 52 12.49 7.14 -10.35
C PHE A 52 13.10 6.20 -9.31
N CYS A 53 12.29 5.43 -8.57
CA CYS A 53 12.79 4.45 -7.60
C CYS A 53 13.70 3.40 -8.24
N VAL A 54 13.33 2.89 -9.42
CA VAL A 54 14.16 1.94 -10.16
C VAL A 54 15.48 2.58 -10.59
N LEU A 55 15.45 3.80 -11.12
CA LEU A 55 16.65 4.51 -11.56
C LEU A 55 17.63 4.79 -10.41
N VAL A 56 17.12 5.13 -9.22
CA VAL A 56 17.95 5.32 -8.03
C VAL A 56 18.73 4.06 -7.66
N GLY A 57 18.16 2.86 -7.89
CA GLY A 57 18.87 1.61 -7.66
C GLY A 57 19.83 1.23 -8.80
N VAL A 58 19.44 1.49 -10.05
CA VAL A 58 20.20 1.08 -11.24
C VAL A 58 21.41 1.96 -11.50
N LEU A 59 21.32 3.29 -11.36
CA LEU A 59 22.41 4.22 -11.67
C LEU A 59 23.68 3.98 -10.84
N PRO A 60 23.60 3.72 -9.51
CA PRO A 60 24.76 3.37 -8.71
C PRO A 60 25.22 1.91 -8.87
N GLY A 61 24.51 1.10 -9.68
CA GLY A 61 24.79 -0.32 -9.88
C GLY A 61 24.31 -1.24 -8.75
N THR A 62 23.46 -0.75 -7.84
CA THR A 62 22.91 -1.55 -6.73
C THR A 62 21.75 -2.47 -7.14
N GLN A 63 21.14 -2.22 -8.29
CA GLN A 63 20.03 -2.99 -8.84
C GLN A 63 20.27 -3.25 -10.33
N ALA A 64 19.95 -4.47 -10.79
CA ALA A 64 19.89 -4.81 -12.21
C ALA A 64 18.45 -5.11 -12.61
N VAL A 65 18.06 -4.71 -13.81
CA VAL A 65 16.75 -5.03 -14.39
C VAL A 65 16.95 -6.07 -15.47
N SER A 66 16.30 -7.22 -15.32
CA SER A 66 16.26 -8.28 -16.32
C SER A 66 14.82 -8.50 -16.77
N LEU A 67 14.63 -8.82 -18.05
CA LEU A 67 13.35 -9.30 -18.52
C LEU A 67 13.09 -10.68 -17.94
N ASN A 68 11.86 -10.91 -17.47
CA ASN A 68 11.43 -12.23 -17.05
C ASN A 68 10.90 -12.99 -18.27
N ASP A 69 11.56 -14.07 -18.64
CA ASP A 69 11.24 -14.96 -19.75
C ASP A 69 10.36 -16.16 -19.31
N GLN A 70 10.04 -16.26 -18.03
CA GLN A 70 9.16 -17.31 -17.51
C GLN A 70 7.71 -17.09 -17.91
N SER A 71 6.99 -18.20 -18.11
CA SER A 71 5.56 -18.16 -18.35
C SER A 71 4.84 -17.59 -17.12
N LEU A 72 4.15 -16.46 -17.33
CA LEU A 72 3.36 -15.83 -16.28
C LEU A 72 2.07 -16.63 -16.06
N ALA A 73 1.84 -17.05 -14.83
CA ALA A 73 0.55 -17.56 -14.41
C ALA A 73 -0.45 -16.39 -14.32
N TRP A 74 -1.02 -16.00 -15.47
CA TRP A 74 -1.87 -14.82 -15.61
C TRP A 74 -3.03 -14.78 -14.60
N GLY A 75 -3.65 -15.92 -14.30
CA GLY A 75 -4.72 -16.01 -13.30
C GLY A 75 -4.26 -15.57 -11.90
N MET A 76 -3.05 -15.96 -11.48
CA MET A 76 -2.48 -15.56 -10.20
C MET A 76 -2.14 -14.07 -10.19
N TRP A 77 -1.55 -13.55 -11.27
CA TRP A 77 -1.22 -12.14 -11.39
C TRP A 77 -2.44 -11.23 -11.35
N LEU A 78 -3.51 -11.60 -12.06
CA LEU A 78 -4.77 -10.87 -12.04
C LEU A 78 -5.41 -10.89 -10.64
N ALA A 79 -5.36 -12.04 -9.95
CA ALA A 79 -5.86 -12.15 -8.58
C ALA A 79 -5.08 -11.26 -7.62
N ILE A 80 -3.74 -11.30 -7.66
CA ILE A 80 -2.88 -10.45 -6.82
C ILE A 80 -3.13 -8.97 -7.13
N PHE A 81 -3.18 -8.60 -8.41
CA PHE A 81 -3.44 -7.22 -8.82
C PHE A 81 -4.80 -6.73 -8.32
N GLY A 82 -5.86 -7.54 -8.44
CA GLY A 82 -7.19 -7.20 -7.95
C GLY A 82 -7.23 -7.03 -6.43
N LEU A 83 -6.59 -7.94 -5.69
CA LEU A 83 -6.49 -7.84 -4.22
C LEU A 83 -5.70 -6.60 -3.79
N PHE A 84 -4.57 -6.32 -4.45
CA PHE A 84 -3.76 -5.14 -4.18
C PHE A 84 -4.51 -3.84 -4.50
N PHE A 85 -5.31 -3.83 -5.57
CA PHE A 85 -6.14 -2.69 -5.93
C PHE A 85 -7.21 -2.40 -4.86
N VAL A 86 -7.94 -3.43 -4.42
CA VAL A 86 -8.96 -3.29 -3.36
C VAL A 86 -8.31 -2.86 -2.04
N GLN A 87 -7.15 -3.44 -1.71
CA GLN A 87 -6.40 -3.09 -0.52
C GLN A 87 -5.99 -1.61 -0.54
N GLY A 88 -5.30 -1.18 -1.60
CA GLY A 88 -4.84 0.20 -1.73
C GLY A 88 -5.98 1.22 -1.70
N LEU A 89 -7.10 0.91 -2.36
CA LEU A 89 -8.29 1.76 -2.32
C LEU A 89 -8.87 1.86 -0.90
N SER A 90 -8.93 0.75 -0.16
CA SER A 90 -9.44 0.72 1.21
C SER A 90 -8.57 1.56 2.15
N GLU A 91 -7.24 1.48 2.00
CA GLU A 91 -6.28 2.28 2.76
C GLU A 91 -6.41 3.78 2.42
N GLU A 92 -6.46 4.15 1.14
CA GLU A 92 -6.63 5.55 0.70
C GLU A 92 -7.92 6.16 1.28
N VAL A 93 -9.03 5.42 1.23
CA VAL A 93 -10.32 5.86 1.79
C VAL A 93 -10.23 6.07 3.30
N ALA A 94 -9.67 5.11 4.04
CA ALA A 94 -9.57 5.20 5.50
C ALA A 94 -8.67 6.37 5.96
N PHE A 95 -7.47 6.48 5.38
CA PHE A 95 -6.47 7.43 5.86
C PHE A 95 -6.62 8.82 5.27
N ARG A 96 -6.97 8.94 3.99
CA ARG A 96 -7.07 10.26 3.31
C ARG A 96 -8.50 10.71 3.10
N GLY A 97 -9.44 9.79 2.92
CA GLY A 97 -10.87 10.11 2.85
C GLY A 97 -11.49 10.47 4.20
N PHE A 98 -11.00 9.87 5.30
CA PHE A 98 -11.59 10.06 6.63
C PHE A 98 -10.63 10.66 7.65
N LEU A 99 -9.52 10.00 7.93
CA LEU A 99 -8.65 10.38 9.05
C LEU A 99 -7.99 11.76 8.85
N LEU A 100 -7.52 12.04 7.64
CA LEU A 100 -6.89 13.32 7.32
C LEU A 100 -7.87 14.50 7.47
N PRO A 101 -9.08 14.50 6.88
CA PRO A 101 -10.06 15.57 7.11
C PRO A 101 -10.45 15.74 8.57
N GLU A 102 -10.70 14.64 9.30
CA GLU A 102 -11.10 14.67 10.71
C GLU A 102 -10.08 15.39 11.60
N ILE A 103 -8.80 15.09 11.41
CA ILE A 103 -7.72 15.76 12.15
C ILE A 103 -7.51 17.19 11.62
N SER A 104 -7.63 17.40 10.30
CA SER A 104 -7.39 18.70 9.67
C SER A 104 -8.40 19.76 10.09
N VAL A 105 -9.67 19.39 10.28
CA VAL A 105 -10.73 20.30 10.73
C VAL A 105 -10.48 20.78 12.16
N LYS A 106 -9.91 19.92 13.02
CA LYS A 106 -9.69 20.21 14.45
C LYS A 106 -8.36 20.92 14.72
N SER A 107 -7.30 20.53 14.00
CA SER A 107 -5.92 20.87 14.33
C SER A 107 -5.14 21.51 13.17
N GLY A 108 -5.81 21.76 12.03
CA GLY A 108 -5.21 22.30 10.82
C GLY A 108 -4.63 21.24 9.89
N LEU A 109 -4.50 21.60 8.61
CA LEU A 109 -4.08 20.70 7.52
C LEU A 109 -2.76 19.98 7.81
N LEU A 110 -1.74 20.71 8.28
CA LEU A 110 -0.43 20.13 8.56
C LEU A 110 -0.49 19.05 9.65
N ALA A 111 -1.27 19.30 10.71
CA ALA A 111 -1.50 18.32 11.76
C ALA A 111 -2.26 17.09 11.22
N GLY A 112 -3.19 17.28 10.29
CA GLY A 112 -3.87 16.18 9.60
C GLY A 112 -2.95 15.34 8.74
N LEU A 113 -2.06 15.96 7.96
CA LEU A 113 -1.04 15.26 7.16
C LEU A 113 -0.11 14.44 8.05
N ILE A 114 0.46 15.05 9.09
CA ILE A 114 1.40 14.39 9.99
C ILE A 114 0.68 13.28 10.78
N GLY A 115 -0.48 13.59 11.36
CA GLY A 115 -1.24 12.65 12.18
C GLY A 115 -1.72 11.43 11.38
N SER A 116 -2.28 11.65 10.18
CA SER A 116 -2.69 10.55 9.30
C SER A 116 -1.51 9.68 8.87
N SER A 117 -0.34 10.29 8.61
CA SER A 117 0.88 9.59 8.20
C SER A 117 1.51 8.77 9.34
N ILE A 118 1.54 9.31 10.57
CA ILE A 118 2.02 8.60 11.76
C ILE A 118 1.13 7.41 12.09
N LEU A 119 -0.19 7.53 11.89
CA LEU A 119 -1.13 6.43 12.11
C LEU A 119 -1.08 5.39 10.97
N PHE A 120 -0.81 5.84 9.73
CA PHE A 120 -0.67 4.96 8.58
C PHE A 120 0.59 4.09 8.65
N ALA A 121 1.74 4.66 9.05
CA ALA A 121 3.02 3.95 9.07
C ALA A 121 3.01 2.61 9.84
N PRO A 122 2.55 2.52 11.12
CA PRO A 122 2.50 1.25 11.85
C PRO A 122 1.40 0.33 11.34
N PHE A 123 0.28 0.86 10.85
CA PHE A 123 -0.77 0.08 10.21
C PHE A 123 -0.23 -0.62 8.95
N HIS A 124 0.50 0.12 8.12
CA HIS A 124 1.12 -0.38 6.89
C HIS A 124 2.29 -1.34 7.18
N ALA A 125 3.09 -1.07 8.21
CA ALA A 125 4.15 -1.98 8.67
C ALA A 125 3.59 -3.31 9.19
N GLY A 126 2.38 -3.32 9.75
CA GLY A 126 1.65 -4.54 10.12
C GLY A 126 1.26 -5.40 8.92
N ASN A 127 1.29 -4.83 7.70
CA ASN A 127 1.13 -5.52 6.44
C ASN A 127 2.48 -5.84 5.78
N ALA A 128 3.49 -6.21 6.57
CA ALA A 128 4.77 -6.66 6.03
C ALA A 128 4.55 -7.96 5.24
N GLY A 129 4.62 -7.87 3.91
CA GLY A 129 4.74 -9.03 3.03
C GLY A 129 6.02 -9.84 3.33
N PRO A 130 6.28 -10.93 2.59
CA PRO A 130 7.32 -11.93 2.90
C PRO A 130 8.78 -11.44 2.85
N ALA A 131 9.02 -10.12 2.79
CA ALA A 131 10.34 -9.50 2.72
C ALA A 131 11.06 -9.40 4.08
N CYS A 132 10.51 -9.94 5.18
CA CYS A 132 11.29 -10.22 6.36
C CYS A 132 11.85 -11.66 6.23
N PRO A 133 13.08 -11.86 5.73
CA PRO A 133 13.78 -13.08 6.03
C PRO A 133 13.90 -13.10 7.55
N SER A 134 13.19 -14.02 8.18
CA SER A 134 13.54 -14.46 9.52
C SER A 134 15.05 -14.65 9.54
N LEU A 135 15.70 -14.05 10.52
CA LEU A 135 17.13 -14.05 10.75
C LEU A 135 17.63 -15.50 10.95
N GLY A 136 17.66 -16.26 9.86
CA GLY A 136 18.19 -17.59 9.74
C GLY A 136 19.60 -17.43 9.22
N PHE A 137 20.52 -17.13 10.13
CA PHE A 137 21.93 -17.36 9.91
C PHE A 137 22.07 -18.86 9.56
N ARG A 138 22.09 -19.21 8.28
CA ARG A 138 22.54 -20.52 7.81
C ARG A 138 24.05 -20.42 7.67
N PRO A 139 24.85 -21.07 8.55
CA PRO A 139 26.27 -21.18 8.30
C PRO A 139 26.46 -21.99 7.02
N SER A 140 27.33 -21.50 6.15
CA SER A 140 27.77 -22.23 4.97
C SER A 140 28.48 -23.52 5.40
N SER A 141 27.89 -24.67 5.10
CA SER A 141 28.61 -25.94 5.06
C SER A 141 28.86 -26.31 3.60
N ARG A 142 30.02 -25.90 3.07
CA ARG A 142 30.72 -26.69 2.05
C ARG A 142 31.45 -27.82 2.79
N PRO A 143 31.58 -28.99 2.17
CA PRO A 143 32.68 -29.20 1.23
C PRO A 143 32.22 -29.46 -0.21
#